data_AF-A0A267E2K8-F1
#
_entry.id   AF-A0A267E2K8-F1
#
_cell.length_a   1.000
_cell.length_b   1.000
_cell.length_c   1.000
_cell.angle_alpha   90.00
_cell.angle_beta   90.00
_cell.angle_gamma   90.00
#
_symmetry.space_group_name_H-M   'P 1'
#
loop_
_entity.id
_entity.type
_entity.pdbx_description
1 polymer ?
#
loop_
_entity_poly.entity_id
_entity_poly.type
_entity_poly.pdbx_seq_one_letter_code
_entity_poly.pdbx_strand_id
1 'polypeptide(L)'
;NSREPSDVGGAKRIGSAHSRHSRPVRSAKRPALLKRLNKYSEFIGALTEFDPLAVYLKVMKGRLDDLPIMNSRVVRIFLSSTFSDMGTERNYLMQHVNPRLKKFCRDSFGLEFQTIDMRWGVGDEVQLDHQGPYMCYQEIDNSLIMSAGPYFICLLGQRYGNQTPAALVEVDVFNNIVEALKEDGRDVSCLHEWYTIDENNKPPICVLRPIATLAEAADKELLKAARQRWEAVQDSIIGLMKRGAELCLQKTLISHATMKKFTASVTEMEVISGILSKPPQKLAQALAFVREFSDLESQRDFSRGKMFKFIDLTDSVNEDGEAVKVLDEAVNAMVKELNRHVLTRMAGSNSFTYSLKWTNDAEGVGMSSHKDYLEKFGRDYCDNLKRLVAESVRESMRLRSDDLYLEVLQHSTACVNNVKKFQGRQEIIDKVKAYVQASNTTEPLVVYGDSGSGKTSLLGKAASLVRSWLPESDSKDAIVLLRFLGTSPGTSSIRQTLKYLCRQLAVFGNEDDQEKCESLDDFKEILNTFYSMLERMGQFRRILVFLDSVDQWTALTVPTI
;
A
#
# COMPACT_ATOMS: atom_id res chain seq x y z
N ASN A 1 60.91 -59.99 44.87
CA ASN A 1 62.06 -59.48 44.09
C ASN A 1 62.22 -57.99 44.27
N SER A 2 62.99 -57.66 45.32
CA SER A 2 63.95 -56.56 45.40
C SER A 2 64.25 -55.79 44.11
N ARG A 3 64.08 -54.46 44.11
CA ARG A 3 65.17 -53.46 44.18
C ARG A 3 64.63 -52.02 44.16
N GLU A 4 64.85 -51.34 45.29
CA GLU A 4 64.97 -49.90 45.60
C GLU A 4 65.97 -49.12 44.69
N PRO A 5 66.31 -47.82 44.95
CA PRO A 5 65.51 -46.61 45.29
C PRO A 5 66.05 -45.31 44.59
N SER A 6 65.45 -44.15 44.92
CA SER A 6 66.01 -42.80 45.19
C SER A 6 65.16 -41.67 44.58
N ASP A 7 64.41 -40.89 45.38
CA ASP A 7 64.78 -39.63 46.11
C ASP A 7 65.00 -38.44 45.13
N VAL A 8 64.42 -37.23 45.24
CA VAL A 8 64.19 -36.33 46.39
C VAL A 8 63.16 -35.23 46.04
N GLY A 9 62.40 -34.76 47.05
CA GLY A 9 61.92 -33.36 47.19
C GLY A 9 60.41 -33.15 46.96
N GLY A 10 59.57 -33.02 48.00
CA GLY A 10 59.40 -31.84 48.87
C GLY A 10 58.31 -30.92 48.28
N ALA A 11 57.25 -30.44 48.94
CA ALA A 11 56.86 -30.37 50.34
C ALA A 11 55.33 -30.10 50.48
N LYS A 12 54.71 -30.79 51.45
CA LYS A 12 53.77 -30.32 52.53
C LYS A 12 52.78 -29.16 52.24
N ARG A 13 51.45 -29.40 52.37
CA ARG A 13 50.58 -29.31 53.60
C ARG A 13 50.30 -27.84 54.00
N ILE A 14 49.11 -27.30 54.32
CA ILE A 14 47.82 -27.68 54.96
C ILE A 14 46.86 -26.50 54.64
N GLY A 15 45.55 -26.67 54.33
CA GLY A 15 44.50 -26.66 55.36
C GLY A 15 43.14 -26.12 54.88
N SER A 16 42.11 -26.96 55.07
CA SER A 16 40.82 -26.68 55.73
C SER A 16 39.92 -25.49 55.29
N ALA A 17 38.79 -25.89 54.66
CA ALA A 17 37.39 -25.46 54.89
C ALA A 17 36.94 -24.02 54.57
N HIS A 18 35.99 -23.87 53.63
CA HIS A 18 34.61 -23.38 53.89
C HIS A 18 33.78 -23.16 52.60
N SER A 19 32.49 -23.52 52.71
CA SER A 19 31.33 -23.10 51.92
C SER A 19 31.18 -23.57 50.46
N ARG A 20 30.14 -24.40 50.26
CA ARG A 20 29.47 -24.61 48.98
C ARG A 20 28.70 -23.34 48.64
N HIS A 21 29.11 -22.64 47.59
CA HIS A 21 28.28 -21.65 46.91
C HIS A 21 27.97 -22.14 45.50
N SER A 22 26.89 -22.92 45.40
CA SER A 22 26.09 -22.99 44.19
C SER A 22 25.53 -21.59 43.92
N ARG A 23 26.13 -20.86 42.99
CA ARG A 23 25.54 -19.63 42.44
C ARG A 23 24.19 -19.98 41.81
N PRO A 24 23.10 -19.28 42.13
CA PRO A 24 21.83 -19.51 41.48
C PRO A 24 21.91 -18.97 40.04
N VAL A 25 21.50 -19.81 39.09
CA VAL A 25 21.16 -19.41 37.73
C VAL A 25 19.97 -18.46 37.83
N ARG A 26 20.23 -17.15 37.74
CA ARG A 26 19.21 -16.14 37.46
C ARG A 26 19.40 -15.68 36.02
N SER A 27 18.57 -16.19 35.12
CA SER A 27 18.26 -15.51 33.86
C SER A 27 16.75 -15.53 33.67
N ALA A 28 16.07 -14.67 34.44
CA ALA A 28 14.69 -14.28 34.16
C ALA A 28 14.70 -13.54 32.82
N LYS A 29 14.15 -14.17 31.78
CA LYS A 29 14.03 -13.58 30.44
C LYS A 29 12.78 -12.71 30.44
N ARG A 30 13.02 -11.41 30.33
CA ARG A 30 12.04 -10.38 29.99
C ARG A 30 11.46 -10.63 28.57
N PRO A 31 10.29 -10.07 28.19
CA PRO A 31 9.77 -10.23 26.83
C PRO A 31 10.79 -9.79 25.78
N ALA A 32 11.21 -10.75 24.97
CA ALA A 32 12.41 -10.58 24.17
C ALA A 32 12.24 -9.48 23.11
N LEU A 33 11.04 -9.31 22.54
CA LEU A 33 10.84 -8.37 21.43
C LEU A 33 10.74 -6.91 21.89
N LEU A 34 9.87 -6.56 22.83
CA LEU A 34 9.67 -5.16 23.27
C LEU A 34 10.98 -4.54 23.78
N LYS A 35 11.78 -5.29 24.55
CA LYS A 35 13.06 -4.79 25.07
C LYS A 35 14.14 -4.70 24.00
N ARG A 36 14.12 -5.60 23.00
CA ARG A 36 14.98 -5.47 21.81
C ARG A 36 14.58 -4.26 20.97
N LEU A 37 13.27 -3.99 20.81
CA LEU A 37 12.77 -2.83 20.08
C LEU A 37 13.10 -1.52 20.78
N ASN A 38 12.93 -1.43 22.11
CA ASN A 38 13.36 -0.25 22.89
C ASN A 38 14.85 0.04 22.68
N LYS A 39 15.72 -0.97 22.87
CA LYS A 39 17.17 -0.82 22.68
C LYS A 39 17.55 -0.49 21.24
N TYR A 40 16.80 -0.99 20.26
CA TYR A 40 17.04 -0.74 18.84
C TYR A 40 16.58 0.67 18.43
N SER A 41 15.44 1.13 18.93
CA SER A 41 14.89 2.48 18.72
C SER A 41 15.84 3.55 19.28
N GLU A 42 16.39 3.32 20.48
CA GLU A 42 17.43 4.18 21.09
C GLU A 42 18.71 4.30 20.23
N PHE A 43 19.03 3.30 19.40
CA PHE A 43 20.26 3.25 18.59
C PHE A 43 20.07 3.73 17.14
N ILE A 44 18.91 3.49 16.53
CA ILE A 44 18.65 3.69 15.08
C ILE A 44 17.74 4.89 14.81
N GLY A 45 16.99 5.40 15.79
CA GLY A 45 16.18 6.62 15.61
C GLY A 45 16.97 7.86 15.19
N ALA A 46 18.31 7.81 15.26
CA ALA A 46 19.21 8.84 14.74
C ALA A 46 19.63 8.65 13.27
N LEU A 47 19.29 7.52 12.62
CA LEU A 47 19.81 7.11 11.31
C LEU A 47 18.71 6.78 10.27
N THR A 48 17.46 6.53 10.68
CA THR A 48 16.32 6.27 9.78
C THR A 48 15.02 6.90 10.30
N GLU A 49 14.06 7.20 9.41
CA GLU A 49 12.71 7.67 9.77
C GLU A 49 11.78 6.57 10.31
N PHE A 50 12.25 5.32 10.37
CA PHE A 50 11.45 4.15 10.75
C PHE A 50 11.71 3.71 12.19
N ASP A 51 10.67 3.81 13.04
CA ASP A 51 10.69 3.31 14.42
C ASP A 51 9.85 2.02 14.57
N PRO A 52 10.47 0.82 14.56
CA PRO A 52 9.74 -0.43 14.71
C PRO A 52 9.07 -0.60 16.07
N LEU A 53 9.50 0.14 17.11
CA LEU A 53 8.80 0.18 18.39
C LEU A 53 7.44 0.90 18.24
N ALA A 54 7.44 2.06 17.59
CA ALA A 54 6.20 2.78 17.29
C ALA A 54 5.21 1.92 16.48
N VAL A 55 5.69 1.17 15.48
CA VAL A 55 4.85 0.24 14.71
C VAL A 55 4.27 -0.87 15.59
N TYR A 56 5.10 -1.51 16.41
CA TYR A 56 4.65 -2.55 17.34
C TYR A 56 3.59 -2.02 18.30
N LEU A 57 3.86 -0.89 18.96
CA LEU A 57 2.93 -0.27 19.92
C LEU A 57 1.63 0.19 19.24
N LYS A 58 1.70 0.68 18.00
CA LYS A 58 0.53 1.04 17.20
C LYS A 58 -0.39 -0.16 16.97
N VAL A 59 0.17 -1.29 16.52
CA VAL A 59 -0.59 -2.54 16.33
C VAL A 59 -1.16 -3.03 17.65
N MET A 60 -0.37 -3.02 18.74
CA MET A 60 -0.83 -3.44 20.05
C MET A 60 -1.92 -2.54 20.65
N LYS A 61 -1.97 -1.25 20.28
CA LYS A 61 -3.10 -0.37 20.64
C LYS A 61 -4.37 -0.70 19.85
N GLY A 62 -4.32 -1.56 18.83
CA GLY A 62 -5.44 -1.84 17.93
C GLY A 62 -5.76 -0.66 17.01
N ARG A 63 -4.73 0.08 16.59
CA ARG A 63 -4.87 1.10 15.53
C ARG A 63 -4.90 0.41 14.18
N LEU A 64 -5.88 0.76 13.34
CA LEU A 64 -6.13 0.12 12.05
C LEU A 64 -5.62 0.91 10.86
N ASP A 65 -5.12 2.14 11.08
CA ASP A 65 -4.49 2.94 10.05
C ASP A 65 -3.11 2.40 9.70
N ASP A 66 -2.76 2.37 8.41
CA ASP A 66 -1.43 1.95 7.90
C ASP A 66 -0.87 0.68 8.57
N LEU A 67 -1.67 -0.39 8.58
CA LEU A 67 -1.27 -1.67 9.15
C LEU A 67 -0.11 -2.29 8.35
N PRO A 68 0.85 -2.92 9.04
CA PRO A 68 1.87 -3.74 8.39
C PRO A 68 1.25 -4.93 7.63
N ILE A 69 1.89 -5.35 6.56
CA ILE A 69 1.39 -6.44 5.73
C ILE A 69 1.67 -7.78 6.43
N MET A 70 0.60 -8.54 6.66
CA MET A 70 0.69 -9.90 7.21
C MET A 70 1.42 -10.84 6.25
N ASN A 71 2.55 -11.39 6.68
CA ASN A 71 3.19 -12.60 6.13
C ASN A 71 3.18 -12.74 4.60
N SER A 72 3.43 -11.65 3.87
CA SER A 72 3.59 -11.76 2.42
C SER A 72 4.84 -12.58 2.09
N ARG A 73 4.66 -13.54 1.18
CA ARG A 73 5.72 -14.35 0.57
C ARG A 73 6.06 -13.88 -0.84
N VAL A 74 5.56 -12.71 -1.25
CA VAL A 74 5.76 -12.18 -2.60
C VAL A 74 6.26 -10.73 -2.54
N VAL A 75 7.29 -10.43 -3.31
CA VAL A 75 7.66 -9.06 -3.69
C VAL A 75 6.88 -8.76 -4.97
N ARG A 76 5.81 -7.98 -4.85
CA ARG A 76 4.93 -7.59 -5.96
C ARG A 76 5.08 -6.10 -6.23
N ILE A 77 5.55 -5.74 -7.42
CA ILE A 77 5.87 -4.35 -7.74
C ILE A 77 5.07 -3.92 -8.95
N PHE A 78 4.31 -2.84 -8.82
CA PHE A 78 3.73 -2.16 -9.98
C PHE A 78 4.77 -1.30 -10.69
N LEU A 79 4.94 -1.50 -11.99
CA LEU A 79 5.84 -0.73 -12.85
C LEU A 79 5.04 0.29 -13.66
N SER A 80 5.10 1.56 -13.24
CA SER A 80 4.50 2.68 -13.97
C SER A 80 5.46 3.20 -15.03
N SER A 81 4.99 3.30 -16.27
CA SER A 81 5.66 4.04 -17.34
C SER A 81 4.70 4.37 -18.48
N THR A 82 5.16 5.26 -19.37
CA THR A 82 4.58 5.41 -20.70
C THR A 82 4.89 4.19 -21.59
N PHE A 83 4.04 3.93 -22.59
CA PHE A 83 4.12 2.71 -23.41
C PHE A 83 5.34 2.72 -24.34
N SER A 84 5.51 3.77 -25.14
CA SER A 84 6.51 3.83 -26.20
C SER A 84 7.88 4.35 -25.73
N ASP A 85 7.89 5.40 -24.91
CA ASP A 85 9.09 6.15 -24.52
C ASP A 85 10.01 5.33 -23.60
N MET A 86 9.44 4.48 -22.74
CA MET A 86 10.17 3.58 -21.83
C MET A 86 10.22 2.13 -22.31
N GLY A 87 9.94 1.88 -23.59
CA GLY A 87 9.90 0.53 -24.14
C GLY A 87 11.24 -0.21 -24.01
N THR A 88 12.35 0.47 -24.30
CA THR A 88 13.70 -0.13 -24.29
C THR A 88 14.13 -0.52 -22.89
N GLU A 89 13.94 0.36 -21.91
CA GLU A 89 14.26 0.15 -20.50
C GLU A 89 13.45 -1.03 -19.94
N ARG A 90 12.13 -1.07 -20.21
CA ARG A 90 11.27 -2.18 -19.77
C ARG A 90 11.69 -3.52 -20.38
N ASN A 91 12.01 -3.54 -21.66
CA ASN A 91 12.51 -4.74 -22.34
C ASN A 91 13.82 -5.21 -21.72
N TYR A 92 14.73 -4.28 -21.44
CA TYR A 92 16.01 -4.57 -20.78
C TYR A 92 15.80 -5.16 -19.37
N LEU A 93 14.89 -4.59 -18.58
CA LEU A 93 14.55 -5.13 -17.26
C LEU A 93 14.01 -6.56 -17.35
N MET A 94 13.07 -6.80 -18.27
CA MET A 94 12.46 -8.11 -18.47
C MET A 94 13.48 -9.18 -18.87
N GLN A 95 14.39 -8.86 -19.79
CA GLN A 95 15.36 -9.80 -20.33
C GLN A 95 16.54 -10.05 -19.38
N HIS A 96 17.05 -9.02 -18.72
CA HIS A 96 18.35 -9.07 -18.05
C HIS A 96 18.29 -8.90 -16.52
N VAL A 97 17.29 -8.19 -16.00
CA VAL A 97 17.27 -7.78 -14.58
C VAL A 97 16.27 -8.60 -13.75
N ASN A 98 15.02 -8.72 -14.21
CA ASN A 98 13.96 -9.45 -13.51
C ASN A 98 14.31 -10.93 -13.23
N PRO A 99 14.96 -11.69 -14.13
CA PRO A 99 15.39 -13.06 -13.82
C PRO A 99 16.38 -13.14 -12.65
N ARG A 100 17.30 -12.16 -12.55
CA ARG A 100 18.29 -12.07 -11.46
C ARG A 100 17.61 -11.72 -10.13
N LEU A 101 16.65 -10.81 -10.14
CA LEU A 101 15.87 -10.43 -8.97
C LEU A 101 15.00 -11.58 -8.47
N LYS A 102 14.37 -12.32 -9.40
CA LYS A 102 13.59 -13.53 -9.07
C LYS A 102 14.46 -14.60 -8.41
N LYS A 103 15.68 -14.80 -8.93
CA LYS A 103 16.66 -15.70 -8.31
C LYS A 103 17.06 -15.21 -6.91
N PHE A 104 17.41 -13.94 -6.76
CA PHE A 104 17.78 -13.35 -5.47
C PHE A 104 16.69 -13.49 -4.41
N CYS A 105 15.46 -13.08 -4.71
CA CYS A 105 14.34 -13.12 -3.76
C CYS A 105 14.05 -14.56 -3.29
N ARG A 106 14.05 -15.51 -4.22
CA ARG A 106 13.81 -16.93 -3.92
C ARG A 106 14.96 -17.54 -3.13
N ASP A 107 16.20 -17.37 -3.60
CA ASP A 107 17.35 -18.07 -3.02
C ASP A 107 17.80 -17.45 -1.68
N SER A 108 17.62 -16.13 -1.48
CA SER A 108 18.02 -15.44 -0.24
C SER A 108 16.93 -15.39 0.83
N PHE A 109 15.64 -15.33 0.42
CA PHE A 109 14.54 -15.07 1.35
C PHE A 109 13.34 -16.02 1.19
N GLY A 110 13.36 -16.94 0.22
CA GLY A 110 12.20 -17.81 -0.06
C GLY A 110 10.98 -17.04 -0.57
N LEU A 111 11.18 -15.86 -1.16
CA LEU A 111 10.13 -14.99 -1.66
C LEU A 111 9.93 -15.17 -3.17
N GLU A 112 8.69 -15.11 -3.61
CA GLU A 112 8.35 -14.95 -5.02
C GLU A 112 8.58 -13.50 -5.45
N PHE A 113 8.99 -13.28 -6.69
CA PHE A 113 9.18 -11.94 -7.27
C PHE A 113 8.28 -11.77 -8.50
N GLN A 114 7.47 -10.71 -8.50
CA GLN A 114 6.55 -10.37 -9.56
C GLN A 114 6.62 -8.87 -9.86
N THR A 115 6.94 -8.53 -11.11
CA THR A 115 6.80 -7.17 -11.64
C THR A 115 5.51 -7.11 -12.46
N ILE A 116 4.63 -6.19 -12.11
CA ILE A 116 3.35 -5.97 -12.77
C ILE A 116 3.51 -4.80 -13.73
N ASP A 117 3.68 -5.12 -15.00
CA ASP A 117 3.72 -4.18 -16.10
C ASP A 117 2.44 -4.35 -16.93
N MET A 118 1.46 -3.47 -16.71
CA MET A 118 0.17 -3.47 -17.42
C MET A 118 0.31 -3.01 -18.89
N ARG A 119 1.52 -2.73 -19.38
CA ARG A 119 1.79 -2.45 -20.79
C ARG A 119 2.21 -3.70 -21.56
N TRP A 120 2.35 -4.84 -20.86
CA TRP A 120 2.58 -6.15 -21.46
C TRP A 120 1.35 -7.04 -21.30
N GLY A 121 0.91 -7.68 -22.38
CA GLY A 121 -0.15 -8.70 -22.33
C GLY A 121 -1.58 -8.18 -22.17
N VAL A 122 -1.80 -6.86 -22.24
CA VAL A 122 -3.15 -6.29 -22.33
C VAL A 122 -3.61 -6.37 -23.78
N GLY A 123 -4.57 -7.25 -24.07
CA GLY A 123 -5.16 -7.37 -25.40
C GLY A 123 -6.02 -6.15 -25.75
N ASP A 124 -6.31 -5.99 -27.05
CA ASP A 124 -7.12 -4.89 -27.59
C ASP A 124 -8.54 -4.82 -27.00
N GLU A 125 -8.97 -5.85 -26.27
CA GLU A 125 -10.28 -5.96 -25.60
C GLU A 125 -10.39 -5.07 -24.36
N VAL A 126 -9.31 -4.86 -23.59
CA VAL A 126 -9.31 -3.97 -22.40
C VAL A 126 -9.36 -2.48 -22.80
N GLN A 127 -9.20 -2.19 -24.09
CA GLN A 127 -9.42 -0.85 -24.62
C GLN A 127 -10.90 -0.58 -24.92
N LEU A 128 -11.74 -1.63 -25.03
CA LEU A 128 -13.15 -1.50 -25.41
C LEU A 128 -14.03 -1.02 -24.27
N ASP A 129 -13.66 -1.22 -23.01
CA ASP A 129 -14.48 -0.92 -21.84
C ASP A 129 -14.02 0.32 -21.05
N HIS A 130 -12.96 0.99 -21.52
CA HIS A 130 -12.32 2.13 -20.86
C HIS A 130 -11.83 1.84 -19.42
N GLN A 131 -11.67 0.58 -19.01
CA GLN A 131 -11.29 0.22 -17.64
C GLN A 131 -9.78 0.20 -17.38
N GLY A 132 -8.95 0.31 -18.42
CA GLY A 132 -7.49 0.25 -18.31
C GLY A 132 -6.89 1.08 -17.16
N PRO A 133 -7.22 2.38 -17.03
CA PRO A 133 -6.71 3.20 -15.92
C PRO A 133 -7.18 2.72 -14.54
N TYR A 134 -8.45 2.32 -14.39
CA TYR A 134 -8.98 1.81 -13.13
C TYR A 134 -8.25 0.54 -12.66
N MET A 135 -8.00 -0.37 -13.60
CA MET A 135 -7.23 -1.60 -13.35
C MET A 135 -5.80 -1.28 -12.89
N CYS A 136 -5.16 -0.24 -13.47
CA CYS A 136 -3.84 0.19 -13.02
C CYS A 136 -3.85 0.67 -11.56
N TYR A 137 -4.84 1.46 -11.14
CA TYR A 137 -4.94 1.93 -9.76
C TYR A 137 -5.20 0.78 -8.79
N GLN A 138 -6.08 -0.16 -9.17
CA GLN A 138 -6.34 -1.34 -8.38
C GLN A 138 -5.08 -2.20 -8.22
N GLU A 139 -4.26 -2.33 -9.26
CA GLU A 139 -3.01 -3.07 -9.19
C GLU A 139 -1.92 -2.38 -8.37
N ILE A 140 -1.90 -1.04 -8.34
CA ILE A 140 -1.04 -0.27 -7.42
C ILE A 140 -1.45 -0.57 -5.97
N ASP A 141 -2.74 -0.51 -5.65
CA ASP A 141 -3.25 -0.81 -4.31
C ASP A 141 -3.03 -2.28 -3.93
N ASN A 142 -3.25 -3.21 -4.85
CA ASN A 142 -2.94 -4.62 -4.64
C ASN A 142 -1.46 -4.83 -4.36
N SER A 143 -0.56 -4.18 -5.11
CA SER A 143 0.89 -4.25 -4.88
C SER A 143 1.26 -3.67 -3.53
N LEU A 144 0.67 -2.54 -3.14
CA LEU A 144 0.86 -1.92 -1.83
C LEU A 144 0.39 -2.82 -0.68
N ILE A 145 -0.69 -3.58 -0.86
CA ILE A 145 -1.24 -4.47 0.17
C ILE A 145 -0.50 -5.80 0.23
N MET A 146 -0.11 -6.34 -0.92
CA MET A 146 0.39 -7.71 -1.04
C MET A 146 1.91 -7.81 -1.00
N SER A 147 2.65 -6.78 -1.38
CA SER A 147 4.11 -6.88 -1.48
C SER A 147 4.77 -6.98 -0.11
N ALA A 148 5.78 -7.84 0.02
CA ALA A 148 6.69 -7.82 1.15
C ALA A 148 7.62 -6.58 1.15
N GLY A 149 7.52 -5.73 0.11
CA GLY A 149 8.31 -4.52 -0.13
C GLY A 149 9.42 -4.78 -1.15
N PRO A 150 9.75 -3.81 -2.04
CA PRO A 150 9.02 -2.58 -2.41
C PRO A 150 7.73 -2.87 -3.19
N TYR A 151 6.88 -1.85 -3.46
CA TYR A 151 5.58 -2.04 -4.13
C TYR A 151 5.38 -1.23 -5.41
N PHE A 152 6.14 -0.16 -5.63
CA PHE A 152 5.93 0.74 -6.77
C PHE A 152 7.25 1.23 -7.35
N ILE A 153 7.34 1.27 -8.68
CA ILE A 153 8.45 1.88 -9.40
C ILE A 153 7.88 2.70 -10.55
N CYS A 154 8.35 3.92 -10.74
CA CYS A 154 8.06 4.69 -11.95
C CYS A 154 9.31 4.87 -12.83
N LEU A 155 9.13 4.68 -14.13
CA LEU A 155 10.09 5.03 -15.18
C LEU A 155 9.50 6.23 -15.95
N LEU A 156 10.16 7.39 -15.87
CA LEU A 156 9.68 8.64 -16.46
C LEU A 156 10.68 9.20 -17.46
N GLY A 157 10.20 9.60 -18.62
CA GLY A 157 11.03 10.11 -19.71
C GLY A 157 10.64 11.52 -20.09
N GLN A 158 10.61 11.79 -21.39
CA GLN A 158 10.18 13.08 -21.95
C GLN A 158 8.86 12.98 -22.70
N ARG A 159 8.18 11.83 -22.62
CA ARG A 159 6.78 11.70 -23.04
C ARG A 159 5.86 11.78 -21.85
N TYR A 160 4.87 12.67 -21.92
CA TYR A 160 3.85 12.82 -20.89
C TYR A 160 2.82 11.66 -20.94
N GLY A 161 2.53 11.17 -22.15
CA GLY A 161 1.60 10.09 -22.40
C GLY A 161 0.16 10.54 -22.62
N ASN A 162 -0.73 9.59 -22.91
CA ASN A 162 -2.08 9.88 -23.35
C ASN A 162 -2.97 10.35 -22.18
N GLN A 163 -3.71 11.42 -22.42
CA GLN A 163 -4.89 11.77 -21.64
C GLN A 163 -6.07 10.95 -22.18
N THR A 164 -6.78 10.27 -21.28
CA THR A 164 -7.97 9.49 -21.63
C THR A 164 -9.19 10.15 -20.99
N PRO A 165 -10.40 9.99 -21.56
CA PRO A 165 -11.61 10.44 -20.90
C PRO A 165 -11.74 9.84 -19.50
N ALA A 166 -12.30 10.59 -18.56
CA ALA A 166 -12.53 10.10 -17.22
C ALA A 166 -13.64 9.05 -17.26
N ALA A 167 -13.28 7.76 -17.15
CA ALA A 167 -14.24 6.67 -17.27
C ALA A 167 -15.29 6.65 -16.15
N LEU A 168 -14.93 7.13 -14.95
CA LEU A 168 -15.80 7.19 -13.78
C LEU A 168 -15.79 8.62 -13.22
N VAL A 169 -16.96 9.23 -13.12
CA VAL A 169 -17.15 10.60 -12.62
C VAL A 169 -18.31 10.62 -11.64
N GLU A 170 -18.17 11.26 -10.49
CA GLU A 170 -19.31 11.41 -9.56
C GLU A 170 -20.44 12.21 -10.24
N VAL A 171 -21.70 11.78 -10.05
CA VAL A 171 -22.86 12.38 -10.76
C VAL A 171 -22.93 13.89 -10.54
N ASP A 172 -22.72 14.36 -9.31
CA ASP A 172 -22.74 15.79 -8.99
C ASP A 172 -21.65 16.56 -9.75
N VAL A 173 -20.44 15.99 -9.85
CA VAL A 173 -19.34 16.58 -10.61
C VAL A 173 -19.67 16.61 -12.10
N PHE A 174 -20.21 15.52 -12.65
CA PHE A 174 -20.60 15.44 -14.06
C PHE A 174 -21.70 16.46 -14.40
N ASN A 175 -22.72 16.59 -13.56
CA ASN A 175 -23.80 17.55 -13.75
C ASN A 175 -23.28 18.99 -13.70
N ASN A 176 -22.41 19.32 -12.75
CA ASN A 176 -21.77 20.63 -12.68
C ASN A 176 -20.96 20.96 -13.94
N ILE A 177 -20.22 19.97 -14.48
CA ILE A 177 -19.46 20.11 -15.74
C ILE A 177 -20.40 20.38 -16.90
N VAL A 178 -21.49 19.60 -17.03
CA VAL A 178 -22.48 19.75 -18.11
C VAL A 178 -23.16 21.12 -18.05
N GLU A 179 -23.56 21.57 -16.86
CA GLU A 179 -24.17 22.89 -16.67
C GLU A 179 -23.21 24.02 -17.04
N ALA A 180 -21.96 23.95 -16.56
CA ALA A 180 -20.93 24.94 -16.89
C ALA A 180 -20.63 25.00 -18.40
N LEU A 181 -20.64 23.86 -19.10
CA LEU A 181 -20.44 23.81 -20.56
C LEU A 181 -21.62 24.40 -21.34
N LYS A 182 -22.85 24.17 -20.89
CA LYS A 182 -24.04 24.78 -21.50
C LYS A 182 -24.02 26.30 -21.36
N GLU A 183 -23.63 26.81 -20.21
CA GLU A 183 -23.42 28.25 -19.99
C GLU A 183 -22.28 28.83 -20.86
N ASP A 184 -21.22 28.04 -21.10
CA ASP A 184 -20.11 28.35 -22.03
C ASP A 184 -20.52 28.20 -23.51
N GLY A 185 -21.79 27.91 -23.81
CA GLY A 185 -22.34 27.80 -25.16
C GLY A 185 -21.89 26.57 -25.94
N ARG A 186 -21.46 25.50 -25.25
CA ARG A 186 -20.94 24.27 -25.86
C ARG A 186 -22.04 23.22 -26.02
N ASP A 187 -21.98 22.47 -27.12
CA ASP A 187 -22.80 21.27 -27.29
C ASP A 187 -22.25 20.14 -26.41
N VAL A 188 -23.13 19.53 -25.62
CA VAL A 188 -22.83 18.46 -24.66
C VAL A 188 -23.53 17.14 -25.03
N SER A 189 -24.15 17.07 -26.21
CA SER A 189 -24.92 15.90 -26.65
C SER A 189 -24.09 14.62 -26.62
N CYS A 190 -22.81 14.69 -27.01
CA CYS A 190 -21.91 13.53 -26.95
C CYS A 190 -21.64 13.05 -25.52
N LEU A 191 -21.64 13.93 -24.51
CA LEU A 191 -21.45 13.52 -23.11
C LEU A 191 -22.65 12.70 -22.61
N HIS A 192 -23.86 13.11 -22.95
CA HIS A 192 -25.08 12.37 -22.60
C HIS A 192 -25.21 11.05 -23.38
N GLU A 193 -24.67 10.99 -24.59
CA GLU A 193 -24.63 9.77 -25.39
C GLU A 193 -23.67 8.73 -24.80
N TRP A 194 -22.51 9.17 -24.32
CA TRP A 194 -21.41 8.29 -23.92
C TRP A 194 -21.32 8.03 -22.42
N TYR A 195 -21.97 8.82 -21.56
CA TYR A 195 -22.03 8.56 -20.12
C TYR A 195 -23.39 8.05 -19.68
N THR A 196 -23.40 7.08 -18.77
CA THR A 196 -24.63 6.56 -18.12
C THR A 196 -24.49 6.61 -16.61
N ILE A 197 -25.61 6.82 -15.91
CA ILE A 197 -25.62 6.85 -14.43
C ILE A 197 -25.65 5.41 -13.91
N ASP A 198 -24.76 5.12 -12.95
CA ASP A 198 -24.78 3.94 -12.10
C ASP A 198 -25.15 4.35 -10.66
N GLU A 199 -26.39 4.05 -10.28
CA GLU A 199 -26.95 4.32 -8.95
C GLU A 199 -26.54 3.29 -7.89
N ASN A 200 -25.86 2.20 -8.29
CA ASN A 200 -25.39 1.18 -7.34
C ASN A 200 -24.20 1.66 -6.51
N ASN A 201 -23.52 2.72 -6.97
CA ASN A 201 -22.46 3.39 -6.23
C ASN A 201 -23.05 4.46 -5.29
N LYS A 202 -22.40 4.66 -4.13
CA LYS A 202 -22.76 5.72 -3.16
C LYS A 202 -21.51 6.54 -2.82
N PRO A 203 -21.38 7.80 -3.28
CA PRO A 203 -22.33 8.52 -4.14
C PRO A 203 -22.46 7.89 -5.55
N PRO A 204 -23.58 8.13 -6.26
CA PRO A 204 -23.77 7.61 -7.61
C PRO A 204 -22.74 8.18 -8.57
N ILE A 205 -22.38 7.41 -9.59
CA ILE A 205 -21.34 7.76 -10.56
C ILE A 205 -21.86 7.69 -12.00
N CYS A 206 -21.41 8.58 -12.86
CA CYS A 206 -21.48 8.47 -14.30
C CYS A 206 -20.33 7.59 -14.80
N VAL A 207 -20.67 6.58 -15.59
CA VAL A 207 -19.75 5.61 -16.19
C VAL A 207 -19.72 5.84 -17.70
N LEU A 208 -18.52 5.94 -18.27
CA LEU A 208 -18.30 5.98 -19.70
C LEU A 208 -18.68 4.61 -20.31
N ARG A 209 -19.56 4.62 -21.30
CA ARG A 209 -20.04 3.42 -21.98
C ARG A 209 -18.90 2.74 -22.73
N PRO A 210 -18.86 1.39 -22.76
CA PRO A 210 -17.94 0.67 -23.62
C PRO A 210 -18.07 1.08 -25.09
N ILE A 211 -16.96 1.06 -25.81
CA ILE A 211 -16.89 1.26 -27.27
C ILE A 211 -17.83 0.28 -27.98
N ALA A 212 -17.87 -0.98 -27.53
CA ALA A 212 -18.69 -2.03 -28.11
C ALA A 212 -19.36 -2.89 -27.02
N THR A 213 -20.58 -3.34 -27.29
CA THR A 213 -21.28 -4.37 -26.51
C THR A 213 -20.70 -5.75 -26.77
N LEU A 214 -21.02 -6.74 -25.93
CA LEU A 214 -20.57 -8.13 -26.11
C LEU A 214 -20.98 -8.73 -27.46
N ALA A 215 -22.17 -8.37 -27.97
CA ALA A 215 -22.65 -8.84 -29.26
C ALA A 215 -21.84 -8.22 -30.43
N GLU A 216 -21.53 -6.93 -30.35
CA GLU A 216 -20.70 -6.24 -31.34
C GLU A 216 -19.24 -6.70 -31.27
N ALA A 217 -18.70 -7.02 -30.09
CA ALA A 217 -17.34 -7.53 -29.93
C ALA A 217 -17.12 -8.90 -30.61
N ALA A 218 -18.18 -9.71 -30.72
CA ALA A 218 -18.15 -10.98 -31.43
C ALA A 218 -18.15 -10.83 -32.97
N ASP A 219 -18.57 -9.67 -33.49
CA ASP A 219 -18.64 -9.38 -34.92
C ASP A 219 -17.58 -8.34 -35.32
N LYS A 220 -16.66 -8.74 -36.20
CA LYS A 220 -15.51 -7.91 -36.59
C LYS A 220 -15.91 -6.60 -37.29
N GLU A 221 -16.98 -6.59 -38.08
CA GLU A 221 -17.39 -5.38 -38.81
C GLU A 221 -18.11 -4.40 -37.90
N LEU A 222 -18.98 -4.90 -37.01
CA LEU A 222 -19.62 -4.07 -35.98
C LEU A 222 -18.58 -3.48 -35.02
N LEU A 223 -17.60 -4.27 -34.60
CA LEU A 223 -16.50 -3.80 -33.76
C LEU A 223 -15.68 -2.70 -34.43
N LYS A 224 -15.42 -2.82 -35.73
CA LYS A 224 -14.70 -1.80 -36.51
C LYS A 224 -15.50 -0.51 -36.60
N ALA A 225 -16.80 -0.58 -36.88
CA ALA A 225 -17.68 0.58 -36.94
C ALA A 225 -17.79 1.29 -35.57
N ALA A 226 -17.90 0.51 -34.50
CA ALA A 226 -17.91 1.02 -33.13
C ALA A 226 -16.62 1.79 -32.78
N ARG A 227 -15.45 1.23 -33.13
CA ARG A 227 -14.16 1.91 -32.96
C ARG A 227 -14.09 3.23 -33.74
N GLN A 228 -14.55 3.26 -34.99
CA GLN A 228 -14.56 4.49 -35.79
C GLN A 228 -15.46 5.57 -35.19
N ARG A 229 -16.63 5.20 -34.66
CA ARG A 229 -17.53 6.14 -33.96
C ARG A 229 -16.85 6.74 -32.72
N TRP A 230 -16.14 5.91 -31.96
CA TRP A 230 -15.38 6.35 -30.79
C TRP A 230 -14.23 7.29 -31.18
N GLU A 231 -13.42 6.91 -32.16
CA GLU A 231 -12.30 7.73 -32.67
C GLU A 231 -12.78 9.11 -33.15
N ALA A 232 -13.97 9.19 -33.74
CA ALA A 232 -14.54 10.45 -34.20
C ALA A 232 -14.96 11.42 -33.06
N VAL A 233 -15.17 10.93 -31.83
CA VAL A 233 -15.75 11.72 -30.73
C VAL A 233 -14.84 11.84 -29.50
N GLN A 234 -13.87 10.95 -29.34
CA GLN A 234 -13.02 10.86 -28.14
C GLN A 234 -12.37 12.21 -27.77
N ASP A 235 -11.71 12.86 -28.72
CA ASP A 235 -10.98 14.11 -28.45
C ASP A 235 -11.93 15.27 -28.09
N SER A 236 -13.14 15.25 -28.65
CA SER A 236 -14.21 16.19 -28.28
C SER A 236 -14.66 15.96 -26.83
N ILE A 237 -14.86 14.70 -26.42
CA ILE A 237 -15.20 14.36 -25.03
C ILE A 237 -14.09 14.80 -24.07
N ILE A 238 -12.82 14.50 -24.38
CA ILE A 238 -11.68 14.92 -23.55
C ILE A 238 -11.65 16.45 -23.43
N GLY A 239 -11.76 17.16 -24.55
CA GLY A 239 -11.75 18.61 -24.60
C GLY A 239 -12.90 19.26 -23.82
N LEU A 240 -14.12 18.73 -23.96
CA LEU A 240 -15.29 19.20 -23.22
C LEU A 240 -15.15 18.94 -21.73
N MET A 241 -14.80 17.72 -21.32
CA MET A 241 -14.64 17.37 -19.90
C MET A 241 -13.54 18.22 -19.24
N LYS A 242 -12.41 18.43 -19.93
CA LYS A 242 -11.35 19.34 -19.46
C LYS A 242 -11.86 20.77 -19.30
N ARG A 243 -12.50 21.33 -20.33
CA ARG A 243 -13.02 22.71 -20.29
C ARG A 243 -14.06 22.89 -19.19
N GLY A 244 -15.02 21.97 -19.09
CA GLY A 244 -16.06 22.05 -18.06
C GLY A 244 -15.47 21.93 -16.65
N ALA A 245 -14.48 21.06 -16.46
CA ALA A 245 -13.76 20.96 -15.19
C ALA A 245 -12.98 22.25 -14.85
N GLU A 246 -12.34 22.91 -15.82
CA GLU A 246 -11.70 24.23 -15.63
C GLU A 246 -12.72 25.28 -15.15
N LEU A 247 -13.90 25.35 -15.78
CA LEU A 247 -14.98 26.26 -15.40
C LEU A 247 -15.50 25.96 -14.00
N CYS A 248 -15.71 24.68 -13.67
CA CYS A 248 -16.13 24.26 -12.32
C CYS A 248 -15.08 24.60 -11.27
N LEU A 249 -13.78 24.47 -11.58
CA LEU A 249 -12.70 24.83 -10.67
C LEU A 249 -12.69 26.33 -10.39
N GLN A 250 -12.88 27.18 -11.41
CA GLN A 250 -12.99 28.63 -11.26
C GLN A 250 -14.18 29.03 -10.37
N LYS A 251 -15.28 28.28 -10.45
CA LYS A 251 -16.47 28.44 -9.61
C LYS A 251 -16.37 27.74 -8.25
N THR A 252 -15.23 27.13 -7.91
CA THR A 252 -15.02 26.36 -6.67
C THR A 252 -15.96 25.15 -6.48
N LEU A 253 -16.54 24.64 -7.56
CA LEU A 253 -17.42 23.46 -7.55
C LEU A 253 -16.65 22.14 -7.50
N ILE A 254 -15.38 22.16 -7.88
CA ILE A 254 -14.46 21.01 -7.77
C ILE A 254 -13.12 21.44 -7.18
N SER A 255 -12.37 20.47 -6.65
CA SER A 255 -11.01 20.69 -6.14
C SER A 255 -9.96 20.55 -7.25
N HIS A 256 -8.74 21.05 -7.00
CA HIS A 256 -7.58 20.78 -7.86
C HIS A 256 -7.26 19.28 -7.98
N ALA A 257 -7.50 18.49 -6.93
CA ALA A 257 -7.33 17.04 -6.97
C ALA A 257 -8.36 16.36 -7.89
N THR A 258 -9.61 16.84 -7.87
CA THR A 258 -10.65 16.39 -8.79
C THR A 258 -10.34 16.78 -10.22
N MET A 259 -9.84 18.00 -10.45
CA MET A 259 -9.43 18.50 -11.76
C MET A 259 -8.41 17.60 -12.45
N LYS A 260 -7.44 17.06 -11.69
CA LYS A 260 -6.42 16.15 -12.23
C LYS A 260 -7.01 14.91 -12.91
N LYS A 261 -8.21 14.43 -12.51
CA LYS A 261 -8.89 13.31 -13.17
C LYS A 261 -9.24 13.59 -14.65
N PHE A 262 -9.30 14.86 -15.05
CA PHE A 262 -9.66 15.28 -16.41
C PHE A 262 -8.47 15.81 -17.22
N THR A 263 -7.33 16.07 -16.57
CA THR A 263 -6.17 16.69 -17.24
C THR A 263 -4.89 15.87 -17.14
N ALA A 264 -4.79 14.95 -16.18
CA ALA A 264 -3.58 14.16 -16.02
C ALA A 264 -3.52 13.05 -17.07
N SER A 265 -2.32 12.72 -17.54
CA SER A 265 -2.12 11.48 -18.29
C SER A 265 -2.31 10.27 -17.38
N VAL A 266 -2.52 9.09 -17.97
CA VAL A 266 -2.61 7.83 -17.21
C VAL A 266 -1.37 7.63 -16.33
N THR A 267 -0.18 7.93 -16.87
CA THR A 267 1.09 7.82 -16.12
C THR A 267 1.18 8.85 -14.99
N GLU A 268 0.74 10.09 -15.18
CA GLU A 268 0.69 11.05 -14.07
C GLU A 268 -0.24 10.55 -12.96
N MET A 269 -1.41 10.00 -13.28
CA MET A 269 -2.34 9.46 -12.28
C MET A 269 -1.76 8.25 -11.54
N GLU A 270 -1.04 7.36 -12.23
CA GLU A 270 -0.30 6.26 -11.61
C GLU A 270 0.77 6.79 -10.63
N VAL A 271 1.52 7.82 -11.02
CA VAL A 271 2.52 8.47 -10.17
C VAL A 271 1.88 9.21 -8.99
N ILE A 272 0.73 9.85 -9.17
CA ILE A 272 -0.04 10.45 -8.08
C ILE A 272 -0.42 9.36 -7.07
N SER A 273 -0.94 8.23 -7.56
CA SER A 273 -1.33 7.10 -6.72
C SER A 273 -0.13 6.42 -6.06
N GLY A 274 0.99 6.22 -6.76
CA GLY A 274 2.14 5.48 -6.23
C GLY A 274 3.14 6.29 -5.41
N ILE A 275 3.23 7.61 -5.66
CA ILE A 275 4.27 8.49 -5.06
C ILE A 275 3.66 9.76 -4.47
N LEU A 276 3.04 10.62 -5.28
CA LEU A 276 2.77 12.00 -4.84
C LEU A 276 1.74 12.08 -3.69
N SER A 277 0.76 11.17 -3.66
CA SER A 277 -0.26 11.10 -2.60
C SER A 277 0.16 10.26 -1.38
N LYS A 278 1.30 9.56 -1.43
CA LYS A 278 1.69 8.59 -0.40
C LYS A 278 2.52 9.27 0.70
N PRO A 279 2.40 8.82 1.97
CA PRO A 279 3.18 9.38 3.08
C PRO A 279 4.65 8.93 3.02
N PRO A 280 5.59 9.64 3.66
CA PRO A 280 7.04 9.36 3.58
C PRO A 280 7.42 7.89 3.82
N GLN A 281 6.76 7.22 4.76
CA GLN A 281 7.02 5.82 5.10
C GLN A 281 6.79 4.87 3.91
N LYS A 282 5.84 5.18 3.03
CA LYS A 282 5.59 4.40 1.81
C LYS A 282 6.56 4.75 0.69
N LEU A 283 7.12 5.96 0.68
CA LEU A 283 8.11 6.34 -0.33
C LEU A 283 9.45 5.65 -0.14
N ALA A 284 9.78 5.26 1.09
CA ALA A 284 10.91 4.38 1.36
C ALA A 284 10.81 3.05 0.60
N GLN A 285 9.60 2.61 0.21
CA GLN A 285 9.32 1.39 -0.54
C GLN A 285 8.96 1.62 -2.02
N ALA A 286 9.27 2.81 -2.55
CA ALA A 286 9.11 3.14 -3.95
C ALA A 286 10.44 3.59 -4.58
N LEU A 287 10.58 3.43 -5.90
CA LEU A 287 11.73 3.95 -6.66
C LEU A 287 11.27 4.79 -7.86
N ALA A 288 12.07 5.79 -8.21
CA ALA A 288 11.85 6.61 -9.39
C ALA A 288 13.10 6.64 -10.27
N PHE A 289 12.95 6.34 -11.56
CA PHE A 289 14.03 6.45 -12.55
C PHE A 289 13.57 7.41 -13.65
N VAL A 290 14.35 8.47 -13.88
CA VAL A 290 14.01 9.56 -14.80
C VAL A 290 15.06 9.65 -15.90
N ARG A 291 14.64 9.61 -17.17
CA ARG A 291 15.49 9.80 -18.35
C ARG A 291 15.20 11.16 -19.00
N GLU A 292 16.26 11.91 -19.32
CA GLU A 292 16.16 13.20 -20.00
C GLU A 292 17.11 13.26 -21.21
N PHE A 293 16.65 13.79 -22.35
CA PHE A 293 17.54 14.18 -23.45
C PHE A 293 18.02 15.61 -23.24
N SER A 294 19.34 15.77 -23.16
CA SER A 294 20.04 17.04 -22.90
C SER A 294 20.07 17.99 -24.11
N ASP A 295 19.85 17.47 -25.31
CA ASP A 295 19.99 18.17 -26.58
C ASP A 295 18.67 18.32 -27.35
N LEU A 296 17.53 18.05 -26.70
CA LEU A 296 16.21 18.07 -27.33
C LEU A 296 15.87 19.45 -27.92
N GLU A 297 16.12 20.53 -27.18
CA GLU A 297 15.87 21.92 -27.60
C GLU A 297 16.77 22.36 -28.77
N SER A 298 17.86 21.64 -29.01
CA SER A 298 18.76 21.89 -30.15
C SER A 298 18.40 21.09 -31.40
N GLN A 299 17.45 20.15 -31.31
CA GLN A 299 16.94 19.41 -32.45
C GLN A 299 15.99 20.29 -33.27
N ARG A 300 16.22 20.35 -34.58
CA ARG A 300 15.42 21.20 -35.51
C ARG A 300 14.39 20.43 -36.32
N ASP A 301 14.51 19.10 -36.37
CA ASP A 301 13.63 18.24 -37.17
C ASP A 301 13.18 17.05 -36.32
N PHE A 302 11.95 17.14 -35.82
CA PHE A 302 11.34 16.09 -34.99
C PHE A 302 10.71 14.96 -35.81
N SER A 303 10.71 15.08 -37.15
CA SER A 303 10.11 14.11 -38.07
C SER A 303 11.09 13.00 -38.50
N ARG A 304 12.40 13.18 -38.29
CA ARG A 304 13.42 12.17 -38.59
C ARG A 304 13.61 11.17 -37.46
N GLY A 305 13.63 9.88 -37.80
CA GLY A 305 13.91 8.78 -36.87
C GLY A 305 12.70 8.33 -36.04
N LYS A 306 12.95 7.84 -34.82
CA LYS A 306 11.90 7.33 -33.90
C LYS A 306 11.55 8.30 -32.77
N MET A 307 11.85 9.60 -32.91
CA MET A 307 11.69 10.57 -31.82
C MET A 307 10.24 10.75 -31.36
N PHE A 308 9.26 10.62 -32.26
CA PHE A 308 7.82 10.59 -31.95
C PHE A 308 7.40 9.51 -30.92
N LYS A 309 8.27 8.53 -30.63
CA LYS A 309 8.04 7.55 -29.56
C LYS A 309 8.35 8.10 -28.18
N PHE A 310 9.25 9.08 -28.08
CA PHE A 310 9.87 9.57 -26.84
C PHE A 310 9.42 10.97 -26.41
N ILE A 311 8.77 11.71 -27.31
CA ILE A 311 8.22 13.04 -27.05
C ILE A 311 6.81 13.17 -27.62
N ASP A 312 6.04 14.12 -27.11
CA ASP A 312 4.72 14.46 -27.62
C ASP A 312 4.83 15.57 -28.68
N LEU A 313 4.19 15.34 -29.83
CA LEU A 313 4.28 16.20 -31.02
C LEU A 313 2.91 16.74 -31.39
N THR A 314 2.85 18.00 -31.80
CA THR A 314 1.67 18.65 -32.39
C THR A 314 1.91 18.96 -33.86
N ASP A 315 0.83 19.07 -34.62
CA ASP A 315 0.89 19.53 -36.01
C ASP A 315 1.11 21.03 -36.05
N SER A 316 1.94 21.47 -36.99
CA SER A 316 2.27 22.87 -37.28
C SER A 316 2.46 23.03 -38.80
N VAL A 317 2.65 24.26 -39.25
CA VAL A 317 2.89 24.59 -40.66
C VAL A 317 4.25 25.29 -40.75
N ASN A 318 5.13 24.82 -41.63
CA ASN A 318 6.43 25.46 -41.86
C ASN A 318 6.27 26.74 -42.70
N GLU A 319 7.37 27.47 -42.91
CA GLU A 319 7.39 28.71 -43.71
C GLU A 319 6.91 28.49 -45.16
N ASP A 320 7.03 27.27 -45.67
CA ASP A 320 6.63 26.87 -47.03
C ASP A 320 5.16 26.40 -47.13
N GLY A 321 4.40 26.42 -46.03
CA GLY A 321 3.01 25.98 -46.01
C GLY A 321 2.79 24.47 -45.89
N GLU A 322 3.85 23.69 -45.63
CA GLU A 322 3.79 22.25 -45.46
C GLU A 322 3.49 21.86 -44.01
N ALA A 323 2.69 20.82 -43.83
CA ALA A 323 2.38 20.25 -42.52
C ALA A 323 3.63 19.58 -41.92
N VAL A 324 4.07 20.06 -40.76
CA VAL A 324 5.22 19.54 -40.03
C VAL A 324 4.84 19.18 -38.60
N LYS A 325 5.48 18.15 -38.05
CA LYS A 325 5.35 17.78 -36.62
C LYS A 325 6.40 18.56 -35.82
N VAL A 326 5.96 19.26 -34.79
CA VAL A 326 6.84 19.99 -33.86
C VAL A 326 6.61 19.54 -32.43
N LEU A 327 7.55 19.82 -31.53
CA LEU A 327 7.40 19.56 -30.10
C LEU A 327 6.17 20.31 -29.55
N ASP A 328 5.29 19.61 -28.84
CA ASP A 328 4.22 20.26 -28.10
C ASP A 328 4.80 20.86 -26.81
N GLU A 329 5.10 22.16 -26.82
CA GLU A 329 5.73 22.84 -25.70
C GLU A 329 4.87 22.85 -24.43
N ALA A 330 3.53 22.87 -24.56
CA ALA A 330 2.64 22.83 -23.42
C ALA A 330 2.68 21.45 -22.75
N VAL A 331 2.66 20.37 -23.54
CA VAL A 331 2.78 19.00 -23.02
C VAL A 331 4.18 18.71 -22.49
N ASN A 332 5.21 19.22 -23.17
CA ASN A 332 6.60 19.16 -22.72
C ASN A 332 6.79 19.83 -21.35
N ALA A 333 6.16 20.99 -21.13
CA ALA A 333 6.16 21.64 -19.82
C ALA A 333 5.48 20.78 -18.74
N MET A 334 4.38 20.10 -19.08
CA MET A 334 3.69 19.19 -18.13
C MET A 334 4.56 18.00 -17.71
N VAL A 335 5.27 17.35 -18.62
CA VAL A 335 6.17 16.23 -18.27
C VAL A 335 7.39 16.71 -17.47
N LYS A 336 7.98 17.86 -17.83
CA LYS A 336 9.07 18.48 -17.04
C LYS A 336 8.61 18.73 -15.61
N GLU A 337 7.40 19.27 -15.44
CA GLU A 337 6.83 19.54 -14.11
C GLU A 337 6.52 18.26 -13.32
N LEU A 338 5.99 17.21 -13.97
CA LEU A 338 5.78 15.91 -13.35
C LEU A 338 7.10 15.31 -12.84
N ASN A 339 8.13 15.29 -13.70
CA ASN A 339 9.46 14.77 -13.34
C ASN A 339 10.02 15.54 -12.15
N ARG A 340 9.94 16.88 -12.16
CA ARG A 340 10.36 17.74 -11.05
C ARG A 340 9.63 17.42 -9.76
N HIS A 341 8.30 17.24 -9.81
CA HIS A 341 7.50 16.89 -8.64
C HIS A 341 7.90 15.54 -8.05
N VAL A 342 8.11 14.52 -8.89
CA VAL A 342 8.54 13.19 -8.43
C VAL A 342 9.91 13.25 -7.77
N LEU A 343 10.89 13.87 -8.44
CA LEU A 343 12.25 14.00 -7.90
C LEU A 343 12.26 14.79 -6.58
N THR A 344 11.48 15.87 -6.48
CA THR A 344 11.34 16.66 -5.25
C THR A 344 10.67 15.85 -4.13
N ARG A 345 9.64 15.08 -4.46
CA ARG A 345 8.87 14.29 -3.47
C ARG A 345 9.66 13.12 -2.92
N MET A 346 10.50 12.50 -3.76
CA MET A 346 11.32 11.34 -3.44
C MET A 346 12.64 11.68 -2.76
N ALA A 347 13.02 12.98 -2.72
CA ALA A 347 14.31 13.53 -2.29
C ALA A 347 15.06 12.65 -1.26
N GLY A 348 15.92 11.76 -1.78
CA GLY A 348 16.55 10.67 -1.04
C GLY A 348 17.25 9.67 -1.99
N SER A 349 17.71 8.53 -1.45
CA SER A 349 18.45 7.49 -2.19
C SER A 349 17.59 6.61 -3.13
N ASN A 350 16.33 6.97 -3.34
CA ASN A 350 15.34 6.19 -4.09
C ASN A 350 14.94 6.83 -5.44
N SER A 351 15.58 7.91 -5.86
CA SER A 351 15.35 8.56 -7.16
C SER A 351 16.66 8.67 -7.97
N PHE A 352 16.59 8.38 -9.27
CA PHE A 352 17.74 8.36 -10.18
C PHE A 352 17.44 9.12 -11.46
N THR A 353 18.37 9.96 -11.90
CA THR A 353 18.26 10.72 -13.16
C THR A 353 19.37 10.32 -14.12
N TYR A 354 19.03 10.19 -15.40
CA TYR A 354 19.94 9.86 -16.48
C TYR A 354 19.81 10.87 -17.61
N SER A 355 20.92 11.48 -17.99
CA SER A 355 20.98 12.44 -19.09
C SER A 355 21.60 11.76 -20.32
N LEU A 356 20.88 11.80 -21.45
CA LEU A 356 21.32 11.24 -22.72
C LEU A 356 21.41 12.34 -23.78
N LYS A 357 22.09 12.02 -24.88
CA LYS A 357 21.98 12.75 -26.14
C LYS A 357 21.15 11.93 -27.13
N TRP A 358 20.33 12.61 -27.91
CA TRP A 358 19.52 11.98 -28.93
C TRP A 358 20.41 11.37 -30.03
N THR A 359 20.06 10.17 -30.49
CA THR A 359 20.70 9.52 -31.63
C THR A 359 19.63 9.08 -32.62
N ASN A 360 19.86 9.30 -33.91
CA ASN A 360 18.93 8.90 -34.98
C ASN A 360 19.08 7.42 -35.35
N ASP A 361 19.30 6.57 -34.36
CA ASP A 361 19.42 5.15 -34.61
C ASP A 361 18.05 4.50 -34.88
N ALA A 362 18.06 3.21 -35.21
CA ALA A 362 16.86 2.47 -35.56
C ALA A 362 15.89 2.29 -34.38
N GLU A 363 16.27 2.57 -33.13
CA GLU A 363 15.45 2.34 -31.93
C GLU A 363 15.13 3.64 -31.16
N GLY A 364 15.79 4.76 -31.48
CA GLY A 364 15.85 6.01 -30.71
C GLY A 364 16.72 5.87 -29.45
N VAL A 365 16.40 4.88 -28.61
CA VAL A 365 17.22 4.46 -27.48
C VAL A 365 17.43 2.95 -27.60
N GLY A 366 18.67 2.52 -27.77
CA GLY A 366 18.99 1.12 -28.09
C GLY A 366 20.35 0.66 -27.58
N MET A 367 20.57 -0.66 -27.63
CA MET A 367 21.84 -1.26 -27.17
C MET A 367 23.04 -0.85 -28.04
N SER A 368 22.82 -0.47 -29.30
CA SER A 368 23.87 -0.02 -30.20
C SER A 368 24.43 1.36 -29.86
N SER A 369 23.62 2.23 -29.28
CA SER A 369 23.93 3.67 -29.09
C SER A 369 23.97 4.09 -27.63
N HIS A 370 23.21 3.44 -26.75
CA HIS A 370 23.06 3.80 -25.34
C HIS A 370 23.33 2.63 -24.40
N LYS A 371 24.22 1.70 -24.78
CA LYS A 371 24.62 0.55 -23.97
C LYS A 371 25.00 0.93 -22.53
N ASP A 372 25.90 1.90 -22.37
CA ASP A 372 26.41 2.29 -21.06
C ASP A 372 25.30 2.82 -20.15
N TYR A 373 24.34 3.55 -20.74
CA TYR A 373 23.13 3.99 -20.04
C TYR A 373 22.28 2.80 -19.61
N LEU A 374 21.92 1.89 -20.51
CA LEU A 374 21.05 0.76 -20.21
C LEU A 374 21.67 -0.18 -19.18
N GLU A 375 22.97 -0.44 -19.27
CA GLU A 375 23.68 -1.25 -18.28
C GLU A 375 23.75 -0.56 -16.91
N LYS A 376 23.99 0.76 -16.88
CA LYS A 376 23.97 1.53 -15.62
C LYS A 376 22.58 1.53 -15.00
N PHE A 377 21.55 1.85 -15.78
CA PHE A 377 20.15 1.81 -15.35
C PHE A 377 19.78 0.43 -14.79
N GLY A 378 20.12 -0.64 -15.50
CA GLY A 378 19.86 -2.01 -15.05
C GLY A 378 20.58 -2.38 -13.75
N ARG A 379 21.83 -1.92 -13.56
CA ARG A 379 22.56 -2.11 -12.29
C ARG A 379 21.90 -1.33 -11.15
N ASP A 380 21.65 -0.03 -11.35
CA ASP A 380 21.03 0.83 -10.35
C ASP A 380 19.66 0.28 -9.92
N TYR A 381 18.84 -0.16 -10.88
CA TYR A 381 17.56 -0.82 -10.62
C TYR A 381 17.74 -2.09 -9.79
N CYS A 382 18.61 -3.00 -10.23
CA CYS A 382 18.83 -4.29 -9.58
C CYS A 382 19.30 -4.13 -8.13
N ASP A 383 20.30 -3.28 -7.91
CA ASP A 383 20.96 -3.14 -6.61
C ASP A 383 20.06 -2.43 -5.60
N ASN A 384 19.35 -1.38 -6.02
CA ASN A 384 18.41 -0.70 -5.13
C ASN A 384 17.19 -1.56 -4.81
N LEU A 385 16.70 -2.36 -5.76
CA LEU A 385 15.60 -3.27 -5.46
C LEU A 385 16.02 -4.37 -4.49
N LYS A 386 17.21 -4.96 -4.67
CA LYS A 386 17.77 -5.92 -3.71
C LYS A 386 17.91 -5.31 -2.32
N ARG A 387 18.40 -4.06 -2.24
CA ARG A 387 18.51 -3.31 -0.99
C ARG A 387 17.15 -3.16 -0.31
N LEU A 388 16.15 -2.63 -1.03
CA LEU A 388 14.80 -2.42 -0.48
C LEU A 388 14.12 -3.74 -0.06
N VAL A 389 14.28 -4.81 -0.83
CA VAL A 389 13.79 -6.14 -0.45
C VAL A 389 14.47 -6.61 0.83
N ALA A 390 15.79 -6.52 0.92
CA ALA A 390 16.53 -6.95 2.11
C ALA A 390 16.16 -6.12 3.36
N GLU A 391 15.96 -4.81 3.22
CA GLU A 391 15.49 -3.92 4.29
C GLU A 391 14.08 -4.32 4.74
N SER A 392 13.14 -4.45 3.80
CA SER A 392 11.74 -4.79 4.10
C SER A 392 11.61 -6.18 4.75
N VAL A 393 12.42 -7.16 4.32
CA VAL A 393 12.45 -8.50 4.92
C VAL A 393 13.04 -8.46 6.33
N ARG A 394 14.12 -7.71 6.57
CA ARG A 394 14.71 -7.59 7.91
C ARG A 394 13.77 -6.95 8.92
N GLU A 395 13.07 -5.90 8.51
CA GLU A 395 12.04 -5.23 9.32
C GLU A 395 10.89 -6.20 9.63
N SER A 396 10.40 -6.88 8.59
CA SER A 396 9.33 -7.86 8.70
C SER A 396 9.70 -9.05 9.59
N MET A 397 10.87 -9.65 9.43
CA MET A 397 11.30 -10.84 10.19
C MET A 397 11.36 -10.60 11.70
N ARG A 398 11.72 -9.39 12.15
CA ARG A 398 11.82 -9.07 13.58
C ARG A 398 10.46 -9.06 14.26
N LEU A 399 9.48 -8.40 13.64
CA LEU A 399 8.11 -8.35 14.16
C LEU A 399 7.36 -9.68 13.95
N ARG A 400 7.56 -10.36 12.81
CA ARG A 400 6.93 -11.64 12.49
C ARG A 400 7.38 -12.81 13.38
N SER A 401 8.47 -12.66 14.14
CA SER A 401 8.90 -13.70 15.10
C SER A 401 8.08 -13.74 16.39
N ASP A 402 7.27 -12.70 16.66
CA ASP A 402 6.44 -12.58 17.84
C ASP A 402 5.01 -13.03 17.54
N ASP A 403 4.59 -14.10 18.22
CA ASP A 403 3.29 -14.74 18.05
C ASP A 403 2.13 -13.81 18.43
N LEU A 404 2.30 -13.00 19.50
CA LEU A 404 1.32 -11.99 19.91
C LEU A 404 1.14 -10.92 18.84
N TYR A 405 2.24 -10.42 18.26
CA TYR A 405 2.20 -9.43 17.19
C TYR A 405 1.45 -9.96 15.96
N LEU A 406 1.78 -11.18 15.53
CA LEU A 406 1.07 -11.82 14.41
C LEU A 406 -0.41 -12.00 14.70
N GLU A 407 -0.76 -12.44 15.91
CA GLU A 407 -2.14 -12.61 16.34
C GLU A 407 -2.92 -11.28 16.24
N VAL A 408 -2.41 -10.20 16.85
CA VAL A 408 -3.08 -8.89 16.85
C VAL A 408 -3.15 -8.30 15.44
N LEU A 409 -2.09 -8.45 14.64
CA LEU A 409 -2.06 -7.98 13.26
C LEU A 409 -3.06 -8.73 12.38
N GLN A 410 -3.26 -10.03 12.60
CA GLN A 410 -4.24 -10.84 11.88
C GLN A 410 -5.66 -10.31 12.06
N HIS A 411 -6.08 -10.10 13.31
CA HIS A 411 -7.42 -9.56 13.60
C HIS A 411 -7.59 -8.13 13.09
N SER A 412 -6.54 -7.30 13.21
CA SER A 412 -6.56 -5.93 12.69
C SER A 412 -6.70 -5.90 11.16
N THR A 413 -5.98 -6.78 10.46
CA THR A 413 -6.04 -6.90 8.99
C THR A 413 -7.40 -7.42 8.53
N ALA A 414 -7.94 -8.44 9.20
CA ALA A 414 -9.28 -8.96 8.93
C ALA A 414 -10.35 -7.86 9.08
N CYS A 415 -10.22 -7.02 10.11
CA CYS A 415 -11.10 -5.87 10.33
C CYS A 415 -11.07 -4.89 9.14
N VAL A 416 -9.88 -4.44 8.74
CA VAL A 416 -9.72 -3.51 7.61
C VAL A 416 -10.34 -4.07 6.33
N ASN A 417 -10.13 -5.36 6.05
CA ASN A 417 -10.71 -6.03 4.87
C ASN A 417 -12.25 -6.08 4.93
N ASN A 418 -12.83 -6.37 6.10
CA ASN A 418 -14.28 -6.35 6.29
C ASN A 418 -14.87 -4.94 6.15
N VAL A 419 -14.16 -3.92 6.60
CA VAL A 419 -14.60 -2.51 6.56
C VAL A 419 -14.59 -1.93 5.15
N LYS A 420 -13.63 -2.32 4.30
CA LYS A 420 -13.53 -1.85 2.90
C LYS A 420 -14.82 -2.07 2.09
N LYS A 421 -15.55 -3.15 2.39
CA LYS A 421 -16.78 -3.53 1.69
C LYS A 421 -18.05 -3.15 2.46
N PHE A 422 -17.92 -2.56 3.65
CA PHE A 422 -19.05 -2.29 4.53
C PHE A 422 -19.82 -1.04 4.08
N GLN A 423 -21.15 -1.17 3.93
CA GLN A 423 -22.04 -0.06 3.58
C GLN A 423 -23.33 -0.08 4.42
N GLY A 424 -23.85 1.11 4.76
CA GLY A 424 -25.13 1.29 5.45
C GLY A 424 -25.11 1.03 6.96
N ARG A 425 -26.29 0.71 7.53
CA ARG A 425 -26.52 0.41 8.96
C ARG A 425 -26.19 1.55 9.93
N GLN A 426 -26.33 2.81 9.51
CA GLN A 426 -25.99 3.98 10.31
C GLN A 426 -26.72 4.01 11.66
N GLU A 427 -28.03 3.69 11.66
CA GLU A 427 -28.82 3.63 12.89
C GLU A 427 -28.24 2.66 13.95
N ILE A 428 -27.69 1.53 13.51
CA ILE A 428 -27.08 0.55 14.42
C ILE A 428 -25.71 1.04 14.90
N ILE A 429 -24.92 1.62 13.99
CA ILE A 429 -23.64 2.25 14.34
C ILE A 429 -23.84 3.36 15.38
N ASP A 430 -24.88 4.17 15.24
CA ASP A 430 -25.19 5.26 16.18
C ASP A 430 -25.59 4.72 17.56
N LYS A 431 -26.30 3.57 17.63
CA LYS A 431 -26.57 2.87 18.91
C LYS A 431 -25.29 2.38 19.57
N VAL A 432 -24.37 1.77 18.80
CA VAL A 432 -23.07 1.32 19.32
C VAL A 432 -22.24 2.52 19.80
N LYS A 433 -22.23 3.62 19.04
CA LYS A 433 -21.57 4.86 19.42
C LYS A 433 -22.13 5.43 20.72
N ALA A 434 -23.45 5.50 20.86
CA ALA A 434 -24.10 5.98 22.08
C ALA A 434 -23.72 5.13 23.30
N TYR A 435 -23.65 3.80 23.14
CA TYR A 435 -23.18 2.90 24.20
C TYR A 435 -21.71 3.16 24.59
N VAL A 436 -20.82 3.36 23.63
CA VAL A 436 -19.39 3.65 23.89
C VAL A 436 -19.21 4.99 24.62
N GLN A 437 -20.06 5.98 24.32
CA GLN A 437 -20.00 7.32 24.91
C GLN A 437 -20.71 7.42 26.26
N ALA A 438 -21.49 6.41 26.66
CA ALA A 438 -22.19 6.38 27.94
C ALA A 438 -21.18 6.29 29.10
N SER A 439 -21.43 7.02 30.18
CA SER A 439 -20.54 7.14 31.34
C SER A 439 -20.76 6.08 32.43
N ASN A 440 -21.79 5.24 32.30
CA ASN A 440 -22.31 4.38 33.37
C ASN A 440 -22.70 2.96 32.91
N THR A 441 -22.12 2.47 31.81
CA THR A 441 -22.39 1.11 31.33
C THR A 441 -21.58 0.09 32.13
N THR A 442 -22.28 -0.77 32.87
CA THR A 442 -21.69 -1.94 33.58
C THR A 442 -21.95 -3.26 32.86
N GLU A 443 -22.79 -3.24 31.82
CA GLU A 443 -23.21 -4.43 31.08
C GLU A 443 -22.63 -4.43 29.66
N PRO A 444 -22.28 -5.61 29.11
CA PRO A 444 -21.79 -5.73 27.74
C PRO A 444 -22.91 -5.48 26.71
N LEU A 445 -22.60 -4.73 25.66
CA LEU A 445 -23.47 -4.61 24.49
C LEU A 445 -23.38 -5.85 23.60
N VAL A 446 -24.52 -6.50 23.35
CA VAL A 446 -24.61 -7.66 22.46
C VAL A 446 -25.27 -7.29 21.13
N VAL A 447 -24.57 -7.56 20.02
CA VAL A 447 -25.10 -7.43 18.66
C VAL A 447 -25.48 -8.82 18.17
N TYR A 448 -26.77 -9.04 17.90
CA TYR A 448 -27.31 -10.33 17.47
C TYR A 448 -28.18 -10.21 16.21
N GLY A 449 -28.45 -11.35 15.58
CA GLY A 449 -29.20 -11.45 14.33
C GLY A 449 -28.83 -12.72 13.56
N ASP A 450 -29.55 -13.01 12.49
CA ASP A 450 -29.38 -14.25 11.72
C ASP A 450 -27.98 -14.43 11.14
N SER A 451 -27.61 -15.68 10.83
CA SER A 451 -26.36 -15.96 10.11
C SER A 451 -26.31 -15.22 8.78
N GLY A 452 -25.15 -14.70 8.40
CA GLY A 452 -24.99 -13.92 7.16
C GLY A 452 -25.55 -12.48 7.18
N SER A 453 -26.20 -12.02 8.25
CA SER A 453 -26.77 -10.65 8.35
C SER A 453 -25.74 -9.51 8.40
N GLY A 454 -24.43 -9.82 8.43
CA GLY A 454 -23.35 -8.84 8.42
C GLY A 454 -22.83 -8.41 9.81
N LYS A 455 -23.12 -9.17 10.88
CA LYS A 455 -22.68 -8.88 12.26
C LYS A 455 -21.18 -8.65 12.37
N THR A 456 -20.38 -9.54 11.81
CA THR A 456 -18.91 -9.45 11.81
C THR A 456 -18.41 -8.16 11.15
N SER A 457 -18.99 -7.78 10.01
CA SER A 457 -18.63 -6.55 9.30
C SER A 457 -19.09 -5.31 10.07
N LEU A 458 -20.26 -5.34 10.71
CA LEU A 458 -20.76 -4.28 11.57
C LEU A 458 -19.88 -4.07 12.81
N LEU A 459 -19.47 -5.15 13.48
CA LEU A 459 -18.56 -5.10 14.63
C LEU A 459 -17.18 -4.56 14.22
N GLY A 460 -16.64 -5.05 13.09
CA GLY A 460 -15.40 -4.52 12.52
C GLY A 460 -15.51 -3.03 12.18
N LYS A 461 -16.63 -2.58 11.60
CA LYS A 461 -16.87 -1.16 11.32
C LYS A 461 -16.91 -0.35 12.61
N ALA A 462 -17.61 -0.80 13.64
CA ALA A 462 -17.64 -0.13 14.94
C ALA A 462 -16.23 -0.04 15.55
N ALA A 463 -15.46 -1.13 15.56
CA ALA A 463 -14.08 -1.15 16.04
C ALA A 463 -13.18 -0.18 15.25
N SER A 464 -13.40 -0.01 13.94
CA SER A 464 -12.64 0.94 13.12
C SER A 464 -12.95 2.41 13.40
N LEU A 465 -14.18 2.70 13.85
CA LEU A 465 -14.63 4.05 14.13
C LEU A 465 -14.50 4.45 15.59
N VAL A 466 -14.38 3.49 16.51
CA VAL A 466 -14.50 3.71 17.96
C VAL A 466 -13.61 4.81 18.50
N ARG A 467 -12.38 4.94 17.98
CA ARG A 467 -11.44 6.00 18.39
C ARG A 467 -11.93 7.41 18.06
N SER A 468 -12.67 7.57 16.96
CA SER A 468 -13.27 8.85 16.57
C SER A 468 -14.46 9.24 17.45
N TRP A 469 -15.00 8.30 18.23
CA TRP A 469 -16.11 8.54 19.13
C TRP A 469 -15.67 8.96 20.53
N LEU A 470 -14.39 8.79 20.85
CA LEU A 470 -13.80 9.17 22.13
C LEU A 470 -13.35 10.64 22.13
N PRO A 471 -13.35 11.30 23.30
CA PRO A 471 -12.67 12.59 23.47
C PRO A 471 -11.20 12.52 23.03
N GLU A 472 -10.62 13.62 22.55
CA GLU A 472 -9.25 13.61 22.01
C GLU A 472 -8.21 13.17 23.05
N SER A 473 -8.42 13.53 24.33
CA SER A 473 -7.61 13.08 25.47
C SER A 473 -7.54 11.56 25.58
N ASP A 474 -8.68 10.89 25.38
CA ASP A 474 -8.82 9.45 25.55
C ASP A 474 -8.43 8.70 24.27
N SER A 475 -8.73 9.28 23.11
CA SER A 475 -8.54 8.66 21.80
C SER A 475 -7.08 8.28 21.52
N LYS A 476 -6.12 9.09 21.97
CA LYS A 476 -4.69 8.83 21.74
C LYS A 476 -4.17 7.63 22.56
N ASP A 477 -4.65 7.47 23.79
CA ASP A 477 -4.19 6.40 24.69
C ASP A 477 -5.13 5.19 24.80
N ALA A 478 -6.32 5.24 24.19
CA ALA A 478 -7.23 4.11 24.22
C ALA A 478 -6.58 2.83 23.67
N ILE A 479 -6.95 1.68 24.22
CA ILE A 479 -6.55 0.34 23.75
C ILE A 479 -7.79 -0.34 23.19
N VAL A 480 -7.72 -0.75 21.92
CA VAL A 480 -8.81 -1.48 21.24
C VAL A 480 -8.38 -2.93 21.08
N LEU A 481 -9.07 -3.83 21.78
CA LEU A 481 -8.85 -5.27 21.73
C LEU A 481 -9.93 -5.89 20.83
N LEU A 482 -9.57 -6.23 19.58
CA LEU A 482 -10.47 -6.85 18.62
C LEU A 482 -10.07 -8.31 18.38
N ARG A 483 -11.02 -9.24 18.48
CA ARG A 483 -10.83 -10.67 18.14
C ARG A 483 -12.02 -11.21 17.35
N PHE A 484 -11.71 -11.84 16.21
CA PHE A 484 -12.63 -12.70 15.47
C PHE A 484 -12.42 -14.14 15.95
N LEU A 485 -13.34 -14.64 16.77
CA LEU A 485 -13.14 -15.90 17.46
C LEU A 485 -13.13 -17.08 16.48
N GLY A 486 -12.29 -18.08 16.76
CA GLY A 486 -12.13 -19.27 15.93
C GLY A 486 -11.31 -19.08 14.64
N THR A 487 -10.75 -17.89 14.38
CA THR A 487 -10.02 -17.59 13.13
C THR A 487 -8.50 -17.72 13.24
N SER A 488 -7.97 -17.95 14.45
CA SER A 488 -6.53 -18.03 14.74
C SER A 488 -6.24 -19.01 15.89
N PRO A 489 -4.98 -19.48 16.04
CA PRO A 489 -4.59 -20.28 17.19
C PRO A 489 -4.87 -19.58 18.54
N GLY A 490 -4.62 -18.27 18.62
CA GLY A 490 -4.87 -17.48 19.83
C GLY A 490 -6.35 -17.30 20.17
N THR A 491 -7.27 -17.58 19.23
CA THR A 491 -8.73 -17.50 19.45
C THR A 491 -9.45 -18.85 19.41
N SER A 492 -8.70 -19.95 19.44
CA SER A 492 -9.21 -21.33 19.39
C SER A 492 -9.99 -21.77 20.63
N SER A 493 -9.83 -21.09 21.76
CA SER A 493 -10.55 -21.35 23.01
C SER A 493 -10.62 -20.08 23.86
N ILE A 494 -11.52 -20.04 24.84
CA ILE A 494 -11.60 -18.90 25.76
C ILE A 494 -10.32 -18.71 26.58
N ARG A 495 -9.69 -19.81 27.00
CA ARG A 495 -8.40 -19.78 27.71
C ARG A 495 -7.32 -19.12 26.86
N GLN A 496 -7.16 -19.54 25.59
CA GLN A 496 -6.17 -18.93 24.69
C GLN A 496 -6.52 -17.47 24.39
N THR A 497 -7.80 -17.17 24.15
CA THR A 497 -8.24 -15.81 23.83
C THR A 497 -7.89 -14.85 24.97
N LEU A 498 -8.28 -15.21 26.20
CA LEU A 498 -7.97 -14.40 27.38
C LEU A 498 -6.46 -14.29 27.62
N LYS A 499 -5.69 -15.38 27.43
CA LYS A 499 -4.22 -15.33 27.51
C LYS A 499 -3.64 -14.29 26.55
N TYR A 500 -4.04 -14.30 25.29
CA TYR A 500 -3.56 -13.33 24.29
C TYR A 500 -4.06 -11.91 24.54
N LEU A 501 -5.26 -11.73 25.10
CA LEU A 501 -5.76 -10.41 25.53
C LEU A 501 -4.95 -9.85 26.71
N CYS A 502 -4.64 -10.67 27.72
CA CYS A 502 -3.75 -10.29 28.83
C CYS A 502 -2.36 -9.91 28.31
N ARG A 503 -1.77 -10.72 27.44
CA ARG A 503 -0.47 -10.43 26.82
C ARG A 503 -0.47 -9.11 26.05
N GLN A 504 -1.53 -8.82 25.28
CA GLN A 504 -1.67 -7.53 24.57
C GLN A 504 -1.79 -6.35 25.54
N LEU A 505 -2.57 -6.49 26.63
CA LEU A 505 -2.67 -5.46 27.67
C LEU A 505 -1.32 -5.23 28.38
N ALA A 506 -0.56 -6.29 28.62
CA ALA A 506 0.70 -6.24 29.36
C ALA A 506 1.77 -5.42 28.64
N VAL A 507 1.70 -5.28 27.32
CA VAL A 507 2.52 -4.35 26.53
C VAL A 507 2.44 -2.92 27.08
N PHE A 508 1.29 -2.53 27.63
CA PHE A 508 1.04 -1.21 28.20
C PHE A 508 0.94 -1.22 29.74
N GLY A 509 1.28 -2.35 30.37
CA GLY A 509 1.41 -2.54 31.82
C GLY A 509 2.85 -2.34 32.30
N ASN A 510 3.12 -2.77 33.54
CA ASN A 510 4.48 -2.73 34.12
C ASN A 510 5.32 -3.96 33.72
N GLU A 511 6.60 -4.02 34.12
CA GLU A 511 7.46 -5.17 33.78
C GLU A 511 6.94 -6.49 34.38
N ASP A 512 6.29 -6.43 35.56
CA ASP A 512 5.74 -7.60 36.24
C ASP A 512 4.54 -8.19 35.47
N ASP A 513 3.65 -7.34 34.95
CA ASP A 513 2.51 -7.74 34.12
C ASP A 513 2.99 -8.50 32.88
N GLN A 514 4.09 -8.03 32.28
CA GLN A 514 4.68 -8.65 31.10
C GLN A 514 5.26 -10.02 31.40
N GLU A 515 6.10 -10.14 32.43
CA GLU A 515 6.71 -11.42 32.83
C GLU A 515 5.64 -12.44 33.26
N LYS A 516 4.63 -11.98 34.01
CA LYS A 516 3.50 -12.81 34.42
C LYS A 516 2.72 -13.33 33.20
N CYS A 517 2.37 -12.46 32.26
CA CYS A 517 1.55 -12.84 31.11
C CYS A 517 2.26 -13.77 30.11
N GLU A 518 3.60 -13.78 30.07
CA GLU A 518 4.36 -14.70 29.21
C GLU A 518 4.27 -16.16 29.66
N SER A 519 4.22 -16.40 30.97
CA SER A 519 4.18 -17.73 31.58
C SER A 519 2.78 -18.17 32.02
N LEU A 520 1.76 -17.34 31.76
CA LEU A 520 0.39 -17.53 32.23
C LEU A 520 -0.31 -18.67 31.46
N ASP A 521 -0.55 -19.80 32.12
CA ASP A 521 -1.20 -20.98 31.52
C ASP A 521 -2.41 -21.51 32.30
N ASP A 522 -2.49 -21.26 33.61
CA ASP A 522 -3.64 -21.64 34.42
C ASP A 522 -4.86 -20.74 34.12
N PHE A 523 -6.03 -21.33 33.89
CA PHE A 523 -7.21 -20.58 33.46
C PHE A 523 -7.74 -19.62 34.54
N LYS A 524 -7.68 -20.01 35.82
CA LYS A 524 -8.13 -19.16 36.93
C LYS A 524 -7.19 -17.98 37.11
N GLU A 525 -5.89 -18.21 36.99
CA GLU A 525 -4.88 -17.14 36.99
C GLU A 525 -5.02 -16.20 35.79
N ILE A 526 -5.31 -16.73 34.59
CA ILE A 526 -5.60 -15.93 33.39
C ILE A 526 -6.79 -15.00 33.65
N LEU A 527 -7.92 -15.55 34.12
CA LEU A 527 -9.13 -14.78 34.43
C LEU A 527 -8.85 -13.67 35.45
N ASN A 528 -8.24 -14.02 36.59
CA ASN A 528 -7.95 -13.05 37.65
C ASN A 528 -7.00 -11.95 37.16
N THR A 529 -6.01 -12.30 36.34
CA THR A 529 -5.08 -11.35 35.75
C THR A 529 -5.80 -10.42 34.77
N PHE A 530 -6.66 -10.95 33.91
CA PHE A 530 -7.45 -10.16 32.98
C PHE A 530 -8.32 -9.12 33.71
N TYR A 531 -9.09 -9.54 34.71
CA TYR A 531 -9.92 -8.63 35.50
C TYR A 531 -9.10 -7.56 36.22
N SER A 532 -8.03 -7.96 36.90
CA SER A 532 -7.16 -7.03 37.62
C SER A 532 -6.52 -5.98 36.70
N MET A 533 -6.12 -6.38 35.49
CA MET A 533 -5.57 -5.44 34.50
C MET A 533 -6.64 -4.48 33.98
N LEU A 534 -7.84 -4.97 33.65
CA LEU A 534 -8.94 -4.11 33.21
C LEU A 534 -9.34 -3.09 34.28
N GLU A 535 -9.46 -3.50 35.54
CA GLU A 535 -9.83 -2.63 36.64
C GLU A 535 -8.77 -1.54 36.87
N ARG A 536 -7.49 -1.93 36.96
CA ARG A 536 -6.38 -1.01 37.21
C ARG A 536 -6.14 -0.06 36.05
N MET A 537 -6.05 -0.59 34.82
CA MET A 537 -5.77 0.22 33.63
C MET A 537 -6.98 1.08 33.22
N GLY A 538 -8.20 0.58 33.44
CA GLY A 538 -9.44 1.30 33.15
C GLY A 538 -9.61 2.60 33.94
N GLN A 539 -8.88 2.79 35.05
CA GLN A 539 -8.92 4.02 35.85
C GLN A 539 -8.30 5.23 35.15
N PHE A 540 -7.36 5.01 34.23
CA PHE A 540 -6.59 6.10 33.60
C PHE A 540 -6.56 6.04 32.07
N ARG A 541 -7.14 4.99 31.46
CA ARG A 541 -7.29 4.90 30.00
C ARG A 541 -8.53 4.12 29.59
N ARG A 542 -9.01 4.38 28.38
CA ARG A 542 -10.12 3.64 27.78
C ARG A 542 -9.64 2.30 27.23
N ILE A 543 -10.30 1.22 27.63
CA ILE A 543 -10.10 -0.13 27.08
C ILE A 543 -11.40 -0.59 26.46
N LEU A 544 -11.35 -0.91 25.17
CA LEU A 544 -12.52 -1.29 24.37
C LEU A 544 -12.32 -2.71 23.86
N VAL A 545 -13.24 -3.62 24.20
CA VAL A 545 -13.13 -5.03 23.85
C VAL A 545 -14.24 -5.39 22.86
N PHE A 546 -13.84 -5.89 21.70
CA PHE A 546 -14.72 -6.35 20.62
C PHE A 546 -14.45 -7.83 20.36
N LEU A 547 -15.46 -8.67 20.62
CA LEU A 547 -15.40 -10.11 20.41
C LEU A 547 -16.49 -10.50 19.42
N ASP A 548 -16.09 -10.99 18.25
CA ASP A 548 -17.01 -11.51 17.25
C ASP A 548 -17.20 -13.02 17.40
N SER A 549 -18.40 -13.53 17.13
CA SER A 549 -18.71 -14.96 17.12
C SER A 549 -18.51 -15.66 18.48
N VAL A 550 -18.94 -15.00 19.58
CA VAL A 550 -18.87 -15.55 20.95
C VAL A 550 -19.66 -16.85 21.13
N ASP A 551 -20.66 -17.09 20.28
CA ASP A 551 -21.42 -18.33 20.19
C ASP A 551 -20.54 -19.54 19.86
N GLN A 552 -19.43 -19.36 19.14
CA GLN A 552 -18.48 -20.44 18.85
C GLN A 552 -17.81 -21.02 20.10
N TRP A 553 -17.81 -20.29 21.22
CA TRP A 553 -17.27 -20.80 22.49
C TRP A 553 -18.18 -21.84 23.15
N THR A 554 -19.49 -21.75 22.96
CA THR A 554 -20.45 -22.73 23.52
C THR A 554 -20.37 -24.09 22.84
N ALA A 555 -19.93 -24.17 21.59
CA ALA A 555 -19.70 -25.43 20.89
C ALA A 555 -18.46 -26.21 21.39
N LEU A 556 -17.55 -25.55 22.13
CA LEU A 556 -16.29 -26.12 22.60
C LEU A 556 -16.25 -26.35 24.13
N THR A 557 -17.34 -26.08 24.84
CA THR A 557 -17.42 -26.24 26.30
C THR A 557 -18.77 -26.79 26.74
N VAL A 558 -18.99 -28.10 26.54
CA VAL A 558 -19.85 -28.87 27.44
C VAL A 558 -19.16 -30.19 27.81
N PRO A 559 -18.28 -30.22 28.82
CA PRO A 559 -18.29 -31.33 29.76
C PRO A 559 -19.38 -31.00 30.79
N THR A 560 -20.50 -31.70 30.67
CA THR A 560 -21.49 -31.84 31.75
C THR A 560 -20.75 -32.15 33.04
N ILE A 561 -21.00 -31.35 34.09
CA ILE A 561 -20.63 -31.70 35.47
C ILE A 561 -21.43 -32.93 35.90
#